data_AF-A0A410DQ82-F1
#
_entry.id   AF-A0A410DQ82-F1
#
_cell.length_a   1.000
_cell.length_b   1.000
_cell.length_c   1.000
_cell.angle_alpha   90.00
_cell.angle_beta   90.00
_cell.angle_gamma   90.00
#
_symmetry.space_group_name_H-M   'P 1'
#
loop_
_entity.id
_entity.type
_entity.pdbx_description
1 polymer ?
#
loop_
_entity_poly.entity_id
_entity_poly.type
_entity_poly.pdbx_seq_one_letter_code
_entity_poly.pdbx_strand_id
1 'polypeptide(L)'
;MMFRNKGGIIMYGNIYHPIQGAQGIVANNTSCFRIDIIKINLVAIYGGNQVGKKFGYARVSTAEQNEARQIKEFKKQGVNEALIFTDKASGKDFNRPEYTRLKAILSAGDELYIHSIDRLGRNKQQTKAEFEELKNIGVIIRVLNLPTTLIEVPAGSEAMFDMINNLMLEVLTTMAEQERKNIRSMQRQGIDAMVVDSETGKKVSQKTGNATGRPARKFPIGWEDAYKSWKEEKLTATATMEVLGLKRNTFYRLVKDYEMVQSK
;
A
#
# COMPACT_ATOMS: atom_id res chain seq x y z
N MET A 1 -30.68 73.91 11.26
CA MET A 1 -31.60 72.77 11.01
C MET A 1 -30.91 71.51 11.54
N MET A 2 -30.90 71.32 12.86
CA MET A 2 -31.76 70.44 13.69
C MET A 2 -31.35 68.94 13.75
N PHE A 3 -30.70 68.62 14.88
CA PHE A 3 -30.79 67.45 15.79
C PHE A 3 -30.35 66.00 15.47
N ARG A 4 -29.86 65.40 16.57
CA ARG A 4 -29.29 64.06 16.87
C ARG A 4 -30.29 62.88 16.77
N ASN A 5 -29.75 61.72 16.35
CA ASN A 5 -29.85 60.34 16.91
C ASN A 5 -31.21 59.61 16.97
N LYS A 6 -31.28 58.36 16.44
CA LYS A 6 -31.71 57.09 17.12
C LYS A 6 -32.14 55.96 16.13
N GLY A 7 -31.44 54.81 16.21
CA GLY A 7 -32.00 53.44 16.26
C GLY A 7 -32.62 52.77 15.00
N GLY A 8 -32.33 51.46 14.83
CA GLY A 8 -33.31 50.50 14.27
C GLY A 8 -32.85 49.61 13.11
N ILE A 9 -32.84 48.29 13.34
CA ILE A 9 -32.71 47.17 12.39
C ILE A 9 -34.06 46.96 11.66
N ILE A 10 -34.08 46.43 10.43
CA ILE A 10 -34.86 45.24 9.97
C ILE A 10 -34.72 45.00 8.45
N MET A 11 -34.56 43.72 8.14
CA MET A 11 -34.44 43.03 6.84
C MET A 11 -35.66 43.19 5.93
N TYR A 12 -35.46 43.03 4.61
CA TYR A 12 -36.06 41.99 3.72
C TYR A 12 -36.02 42.47 2.26
N GLY A 13 -35.57 41.60 1.35
CA GLY A 13 -35.84 41.75 -0.09
C GLY A 13 -34.65 41.49 -1.00
N ASN A 14 -34.33 40.21 -1.23
CA ASN A 14 -33.49 39.80 -2.36
C ASN A 14 -34.29 40.06 -3.65
N ILE A 15 -33.92 41.09 -4.40
CA ILE A 15 -34.31 41.26 -5.80
C ILE A 15 -33.02 41.20 -6.60
N TYR A 16 -32.80 40.10 -7.32
CA TYR A 16 -31.84 40.07 -8.42
C TYR A 16 -32.56 39.69 -9.70
N HIS A 17 -32.52 40.62 -10.65
CA HIS A 17 -33.04 40.53 -12.02
C HIS A 17 -32.23 39.54 -12.87
N PRO A 18 -32.85 38.87 -13.87
CA PRO A 18 -32.13 38.09 -14.86
C PRO A 18 -31.58 38.99 -15.97
N ILE A 19 -30.29 38.87 -16.29
CA ILE A 19 -29.70 39.46 -17.49
C ILE A 19 -29.73 38.41 -18.61
N GLN A 20 -30.46 38.72 -19.68
CA GLN A 20 -30.42 38.00 -20.96
C GLN A 20 -29.15 38.41 -21.75
N GLY A 21 -28.50 37.44 -22.38
CA GLY A 21 -27.41 37.66 -23.34
C GLY A 21 -26.98 36.35 -24.02
N ALA A 22 -27.47 36.13 -25.24
CA ALA A 22 -27.13 35.05 -26.19
C ALA A 22 -25.63 35.12 -26.62
N GLN A 23 -24.98 34.16 -27.29
CA GLN A 23 -25.29 33.28 -28.43
C GLN A 23 -24.25 32.12 -28.40
N GLY A 24 -24.54 30.85 -28.71
CA GLY A 24 -24.73 30.32 -30.06
C GLY A 24 -23.57 29.38 -30.45
N ILE A 25 -23.73 28.05 -30.27
CA ILE A 25 -23.00 27.02 -31.04
C ILE A 25 -24.02 25.98 -31.49
N VAL A 26 -24.07 25.80 -32.81
CA VAL A 26 -24.98 24.94 -33.57
C VAL A 26 -24.65 23.47 -33.31
N ALA A 27 -25.69 22.68 -33.06
CA ALA A 27 -25.61 21.24 -32.85
C ALA A 27 -25.27 20.48 -34.14
N ASN A 28 -24.44 19.44 -34.04
CA ASN A 28 -24.45 18.29 -34.95
C ASN A 28 -24.17 17.00 -34.15
N ASN A 29 -25.13 16.07 -34.21
CA ASN A 29 -25.12 14.62 -33.92
C ASN A 29 -23.93 14.06 -33.10
N THR A 30 -24.08 13.30 -32.01
CA THR A 30 -24.92 12.09 -31.86
C THR A 30 -24.93 11.67 -30.37
N SER A 31 -26.11 11.40 -29.82
CA SER A 31 -26.36 10.42 -28.72
C SER A 31 -25.40 10.31 -27.51
N CYS A 32 -25.05 11.39 -26.81
CA CYS A 32 -24.35 11.25 -25.51
C CYS A 32 -24.78 12.23 -24.40
N PHE A 33 -25.37 13.39 -24.73
CA PHE A 33 -25.55 14.48 -23.76
C PHE A 33 -26.84 14.46 -22.93
N ARG A 34 -27.58 13.35 -22.90
CA ARG A 34 -28.89 13.30 -22.20
C ARG A 34 -28.78 13.02 -20.70
N ILE A 35 -27.59 12.70 -20.19
CA ILE A 35 -27.35 12.44 -18.76
C ILE A 35 -26.80 13.70 -18.05
N ASP A 36 -26.09 14.59 -18.77
CA ASP A 36 -25.40 15.72 -18.15
C ASP A 36 -26.33 16.88 -17.77
N ILE A 37 -27.39 17.14 -18.56
CA ILE A 37 -28.33 18.24 -18.28
C ILE A 37 -29.21 17.95 -17.05
N ILE A 38 -29.47 16.67 -16.73
CA ILE A 38 -30.25 16.29 -15.54
C ILE A 38 -29.42 16.46 -14.27
N LYS A 39 -28.09 16.28 -14.33
CA LYS A 39 -27.21 16.48 -13.17
C LYS A 39 -27.04 17.95 -12.78
N ILE A 40 -27.00 18.86 -13.75
CA ILE A 40 -26.77 20.29 -13.50
C ILE A 40 -27.99 20.96 -12.83
N ASN A 41 -29.21 20.52 -13.15
CA ASN A 41 -30.43 21.14 -12.61
C ASN A 41 -30.91 20.58 -11.25
N LEU A 42 -30.46 19.39 -10.82
CA LEU A 42 -30.89 18.84 -9.53
C LEU A 42 -30.16 19.48 -8.34
N VAL A 43 -28.89 19.87 -8.54
CA VAL A 43 -28.03 20.48 -7.49
C VAL A 43 -28.53 21.87 -7.10
N ALA A 44 -29.15 22.61 -8.01
CA ALA A 44 -29.63 23.97 -7.74
C ALA A 44 -31.00 24.03 -7.03
N ILE A 45 -31.80 22.96 -7.10
CA ILE A 45 -33.17 22.93 -6.54
C ILE A 45 -33.19 22.44 -5.09
N TYR A 46 -32.24 21.58 -4.71
CA TYR A 46 -32.07 21.11 -3.34
C TYR A 46 -30.83 21.76 -2.73
N GLY A 47 -31.03 22.86 -1.99
CA GLY A 47 -30.02 23.47 -1.11
C GLY A 47 -29.63 22.57 0.08
N GLY A 48 -29.29 21.32 -0.18
CA GLY A 48 -28.80 20.34 0.77
C GLY A 48 -27.35 20.05 0.46
N ASN A 49 -26.48 20.37 1.42
CA ASN A 49 -25.12 19.85 1.52
C ASN A 49 -25.15 18.35 1.17
N GLN A 50 -24.51 17.92 0.08
CA GLN A 50 -24.55 16.51 -0.31
C GLN A 50 -23.79 15.70 0.73
N VAL A 51 -24.52 15.09 1.67
CA VAL A 51 -23.95 14.15 2.64
C VAL A 51 -23.49 12.94 1.84
N GLY A 52 -22.18 12.67 1.86
CA GLY A 52 -21.60 11.52 1.16
C GLY A 52 -22.26 10.21 1.57
N LYS A 53 -22.30 9.26 0.66
CA LYS A 53 -22.96 7.96 0.91
C LYS A 53 -22.06 7.09 1.78
N LYS A 54 -22.70 6.25 2.59
CA LYS A 54 -22.01 5.23 3.40
C LYS A 54 -21.98 3.89 2.67
N PHE A 55 -20.79 3.38 2.42
CA PHE A 55 -20.51 2.09 1.79
C PHE A 55 -19.88 1.13 2.80
N GLY A 56 -20.13 -0.17 2.62
CA GLY A 56 -19.49 -1.22 3.41
C GLY A 56 -18.70 -2.16 2.51
N TYR A 57 -17.52 -2.59 2.96
CA TYR A 57 -16.78 -3.64 2.29
C TYR A 57 -16.36 -4.75 3.27
N ALA A 58 -16.85 -5.96 3.01
CA ALA A 58 -16.49 -7.17 3.70
C ALA A 58 -15.60 -8.05 2.83
N ARG A 59 -14.63 -8.72 3.46
CA ARG A 59 -13.93 -9.84 2.85
C ARG A 59 -13.97 -11.02 3.81
N VAL A 60 -14.62 -12.09 3.38
CA VAL A 60 -14.90 -13.24 4.23
C VAL A 60 -14.28 -14.51 3.65
N SER A 61 -13.84 -15.40 4.53
CA SER A 61 -13.65 -16.80 4.13
C SER A 61 -15.02 -17.45 3.91
N THR A 62 -15.06 -18.63 3.30
CA THR A 62 -16.30 -19.38 2.99
C THR A 62 -17.21 -19.69 4.19
N ALA A 63 -16.84 -19.31 5.43
CA ALA A 63 -17.66 -19.47 6.61
C ALA A 63 -18.76 -18.38 6.69
N GLU A 64 -20.00 -18.76 6.38
CA GLU A 64 -21.20 -17.91 6.38
C GLU A 64 -21.43 -17.18 7.72
N GLN A 65 -21.05 -17.79 8.84
CA GLN A 65 -21.20 -17.18 10.17
C GLN A 65 -20.41 -15.88 10.34
N ASN A 66 -19.28 -15.72 9.65
CA ASN A 66 -18.43 -14.55 9.77
C ASN A 66 -18.97 -13.38 8.92
N GLU A 67 -19.64 -13.69 7.81
CA GLU A 67 -20.25 -12.73 6.90
C GLU A 67 -21.43 -11.99 7.55
N ALA A 68 -22.37 -12.74 8.12
CA ALA A 68 -23.54 -12.15 8.78
C ALA A 68 -23.14 -11.20 9.92
N ARG A 69 -22.07 -11.51 10.65
CA ARG A 69 -21.54 -10.66 11.72
C ARG A 69 -21.01 -9.33 11.20
N GLN A 70 -20.16 -9.36 10.16
CA GLN A 70 -19.58 -8.13 9.60
C GLN A 70 -20.65 -7.23 8.97
N ILE A 71 -21.60 -7.82 8.25
CA ILE A 71 -22.75 -7.09 7.68
C ILE A 71 -23.55 -6.40 8.79
N LYS A 72 -23.81 -7.09 9.89
CA LYS A 72 -24.52 -6.51 11.05
C LYS A 72 -23.78 -5.31 11.64
N GLU A 73 -22.45 -5.36 11.69
CA GLU A 73 -21.64 -4.24 12.20
C GLU A 73 -21.67 -3.03 11.26
N PHE A 74 -21.67 -3.22 9.94
CA PHE A 74 -21.88 -2.13 8.97
C PHE A 74 -23.27 -1.51 9.09
N LYS A 75 -24.32 -2.33 9.22
CA LYS A 75 -25.69 -1.85 9.43
C LYS A 75 -25.82 -0.98 10.68
N LYS A 76 -25.10 -1.32 11.77
CA LYS A 76 -25.06 -0.49 13.00
C LYS A 76 -24.47 0.91 12.76
N GLN A 77 -23.64 1.08 11.75
CA GLN A 77 -23.07 2.38 11.36
C GLN A 77 -23.97 3.16 10.37
N GLY A 78 -25.15 2.62 10.03
CA GLY A 78 -26.08 3.23 9.09
C GLY A 78 -25.75 2.97 7.62
N VAL A 79 -24.89 1.98 7.32
CA VAL A 79 -24.63 1.55 5.94
C VAL A 79 -25.86 0.82 5.41
N ASN A 80 -26.38 1.26 4.26
CA ASN A 80 -27.48 0.58 3.59
C ASN A 80 -26.99 -0.78 3.06
N GLU A 81 -27.79 -1.84 3.24
CA GLU A 81 -27.45 -3.19 2.79
C GLU A 81 -27.14 -3.27 1.29
N ALA A 82 -27.81 -2.48 0.45
CA ALA A 82 -27.55 -2.41 -0.99
C ALA A 82 -26.20 -1.77 -1.34
N LEU A 83 -25.53 -1.11 -0.38
CA LEU A 83 -24.22 -0.49 -0.52
C LEU A 83 -23.13 -1.27 0.23
N ILE A 84 -23.41 -2.52 0.62
CA ILE A 84 -22.44 -3.43 1.20
C ILE A 84 -21.93 -4.39 0.12
N PHE A 85 -20.61 -4.39 -0.07
CA PHE A 85 -19.92 -5.22 -1.05
C PHE A 85 -19.14 -6.31 -0.31
N THR A 86 -19.27 -7.56 -0.75
CA THR A 86 -18.64 -8.70 -0.09
C THR A 86 -17.85 -9.55 -1.08
N ASP A 87 -16.55 -9.69 -0.86
CA ASP A 87 -15.72 -10.65 -1.60
C ASP A 87 -15.50 -11.92 -0.77
N LYS A 88 -15.81 -13.08 -1.36
CA LYS A 88 -15.52 -14.41 -0.78
C LYS A 88 -14.14 -14.86 -1.25
N ALA A 89 -13.21 -15.06 -0.30
CA ALA A 89 -11.85 -15.49 -0.61
C ALA A 89 -11.50 -16.79 0.13
N SER A 90 -11.21 -17.86 -0.61
CA SER A 90 -10.61 -19.09 -0.08
C SER A 90 -9.10 -19.12 -0.37
N GLY A 91 -8.27 -19.10 0.67
CA GLY A 91 -6.84 -19.37 0.53
C GLY A 91 -6.05 -18.32 -0.27
N LYS A 92 -5.22 -18.81 -1.21
CA LYS A 92 -4.15 -18.08 -1.90
C LYS A 92 -4.65 -17.12 -3.00
N ASP A 93 -5.92 -17.23 -3.37
CA ASP A 93 -6.52 -16.37 -4.38
C ASP A 93 -6.96 -15.03 -3.76
N PHE A 94 -6.68 -13.96 -4.49
CA PHE A 94 -7.02 -12.60 -4.09
C PHE A 94 -7.53 -11.92 -5.35
N ASN A 95 -8.60 -12.52 -5.85
CA ASN A 95 -9.55 -11.88 -6.72
C ASN A 95 -10.52 -11.06 -5.87
N ARG A 96 -10.90 -9.87 -6.34
CA ARG A 96 -11.76 -8.92 -5.61
C ARG A 96 -12.73 -8.19 -6.55
N PRO A 97 -13.62 -8.93 -7.22
CA PRO A 97 -14.55 -8.34 -8.18
C PRO A 97 -15.47 -7.31 -7.53
N GLU A 98 -15.98 -7.56 -6.32
CA GLU A 98 -16.91 -6.63 -5.67
C GLU A 98 -16.20 -5.39 -5.15
N TYR A 99 -14.98 -5.53 -4.62
CA TYR A 99 -14.15 -4.37 -4.27
C TYR A 99 -13.87 -3.48 -5.48
N THR A 100 -13.58 -4.07 -6.64
CA THR A 100 -13.28 -3.33 -7.87
C THR A 100 -14.51 -2.55 -8.33
N ARG A 101 -15.71 -3.15 -8.24
CA ARG A 101 -16.98 -2.48 -8.55
C ARG A 101 -17.27 -1.33 -7.58
N LEU A 102 -17.08 -1.57 -6.28
CA LEU A 102 -17.20 -0.53 -5.26
C LEU A 102 -16.29 0.66 -5.57
N LYS A 103 -15.03 0.40 -5.88
CA LYS A 103 -14.06 1.46 -6.20
C LYS A 103 -14.46 2.29 -7.41
N ALA A 104 -15.13 1.69 -8.40
CA ALA A 104 -15.61 2.39 -9.58
C ALA A 104 -16.81 3.33 -9.31
N ILE A 105 -17.52 3.16 -8.20
CA ILE A 105 -18.69 3.99 -7.85
C ILE A 105 -18.43 4.99 -6.71
N LEU A 106 -17.35 4.81 -5.96
CA LEU A 106 -16.95 5.72 -4.88
C LEU A 106 -16.64 7.11 -5.44
N SER A 107 -17.10 8.13 -4.73
CA SER A 107 -16.89 9.53 -5.05
C SER A 107 -16.34 10.29 -3.84
N ALA A 108 -15.80 11.49 -4.08
CA ALA A 108 -15.32 12.36 -3.02
C ALA A 108 -16.43 12.63 -1.99
N GLY A 109 -16.07 12.55 -0.70
CA GLY A 109 -17.00 12.73 0.43
C GLY A 109 -17.73 11.46 0.85
N ASP A 110 -17.71 10.38 0.07
CA ASP A 110 -18.29 9.09 0.48
C ASP A 110 -17.49 8.47 1.64
N GLU A 111 -18.18 7.71 2.49
CA GLU A 111 -17.59 6.98 3.60
C GLU A 111 -17.50 5.49 3.29
N LEU A 112 -16.29 4.93 3.33
CA LEU A 112 -16.05 3.50 3.17
C LEU A 112 -15.79 2.85 4.52
N TYR A 113 -16.74 2.04 4.97
CA TYR A 113 -16.63 1.22 6.17
C TYR A 113 -15.98 -0.13 5.87
N ILE A 114 -14.91 -0.44 6.60
CA ILE A 114 -14.22 -1.73 6.57
C ILE A 114 -14.04 -2.25 7.99
N HIS A 115 -14.03 -3.57 8.17
CA HIS A 115 -13.83 -4.15 9.49
C HIS A 115 -12.40 -3.92 10.01
N SER A 116 -11.41 -4.05 9.14
CA SER A 116 -9.99 -3.89 9.49
C SER A 116 -9.15 -3.53 8.27
N ILE A 117 -8.01 -2.85 8.49
CA ILE A 117 -7.19 -2.30 7.40
C ILE A 117 -6.47 -3.39 6.59
N ASP A 118 -6.18 -4.54 7.19
CA ASP A 118 -5.66 -5.72 6.49
C ASP A 118 -6.60 -6.24 5.40
N ARG A 119 -7.87 -5.80 5.38
CA ARG A 119 -8.82 -6.15 4.31
C ARG A 119 -8.58 -5.38 3.01
N LEU A 120 -7.77 -4.33 3.00
CA LEU A 120 -7.49 -3.55 1.80
C LEU A 120 -6.37 -4.12 0.91
N GLY A 121 -5.43 -4.94 1.42
CA GLY A 121 -4.26 -5.41 0.65
C GLY A 121 -3.80 -6.84 0.97
N ARG A 122 -2.93 -7.46 0.14
CA ARG A 122 -2.29 -8.76 0.48
C ARG A 122 -1.18 -8.59 1.50
N ASN A 123 -0.55 -7.43 1.48
CA ASN A 123 0.57 -7.06 2.31
C ASN A 123 0.47 -5.57 2.63
N LYS A 124 1.31 -5.11 3.56
CA LYS A 124 1.28 -3.74 4.05
C LYS A 124 1.56 -2.71 2.95
N GLN A 125 2.41 -3.03 1.97
CA GLN A 125 2.67 -2.15 0.83
C GLN A 125 1.42 -1.95 -0.03
N GLN A 126 0.70 -3.03 -0.37
CA GLN A 126 -0.54 -2.95 -1.13
C GLN A 126 -1.64 -2.25 -0.33
N THR A 127 -1.78 -2.54 0.96
CA THR A 127 -2.73 -1.84 1.83
C THR A 127 -2.46 -0.33 1.87
N LYS A 128 -1.19 0.07 1.95
CA LYS A 128 -0.79 1.49 1.92
C LYS A 128 -1.14 2.13 0.57
N ALA A 129 -0.78 1.50 -0.54
CA ALA A 129 -1.09 2.01 -1.88
C ALA A 129 -2.60 2.16 -2.09
N GLU A 130 -3.39 1.16 -1.67
CA GLU A 130 -4.85 1.21 -1.78
C GLU A 130 -5.45 2.34 -0.94
N PHE A 131 -4.92 2.56 0.27
CA PHE A 131 -5.34 3.68 1.12
C PHE A 131 -5.00 5.03 0.49
N GLU A 132 -3.82 5.18 -0.10
CA GLU A 132 -3.41 6.40 -0.82
C GLU A 132 -4.32 6.67 -2.02
N GLU A 133 -4.69 5.64 -2.78
CA GLU A 133 -5.61 5.78 -3.91
C GLU A 133 -7.01 6.22 -3.47
N LEU A 134 -7.58 5.62 -2.42
CA LEU A 134 -8.87 6.02 -1.86
C LEU A 134 -8.84 7.46 -1.30
N LYS A 135 -7.73 7.84 -0.66
CA LYS A 135 -7.51 9.22 -0.20
C LYS A 135 -7.50 10.20 -1.39
N ASN A 136 -6.83 9.85 -2.50
CA ASN A 136 -6.78 10.71 -3.69
C ASN A 136 -8.17 10.90 -4.35
N ILE A 137 -9.07 9.94 -4.19
CA ILE A 137 -10.48 10.06 -4.61
C ILE A 137 -11.26 10.99 -3.65
N GLY A 138 -10.78 11.19 -2.42
CA GLY A 138 -11.48 11.94 -1.37
C GLY A 138 -12.46 11.08 -0.56
N VAL A 139 -12.25 9.76 -0.51
CA VAL A 139 -13.07 8.83 0.27
C VAL A 139 -12.62 8.84 1.73
N ILE A 140 -13.59 8.82 2.64
CA ILE A 140 -13.36 8.76 4.09
C ILE A 140 -13.34 7.28 4.51
N ILE A 141 -12.20 6.79 4.98
CA ILE A 141 -12.08 5.39 5.39
C ILE A 141 -12.43 5.27 6.88
N ARG A 142 -13.50 4.51 7.16
CA ARG A 142 -13.99 4.20 8.50
C ARG A 142 -13.64 2.76 8.83
N VAL A 143 -12.86 2.55 9.89
CA VAL A 143 -12.35 1.22 10.26
C VAL A 143 -12.99 0.80 11.58
N LEU A 144 -13.84 -0.22 11.56
CA LEU A 144 -14.63 -0.62 12.72
C LEU A 144 -13.77 -1.03 13.93
N ASN A 145 -12.62 -1.69 13.70
CA ASN A 145 -11.72 -2.08 14.77
C ASN A 145 -10.80 -0.93 15.27
N LEU A 146 -10.93 0.27 14.71
CA LEU A 146 -10.25 1.49 15.16
C LEU A 146 -11.30 2.58 15.42
N PRO A 147 -11.91 2.59 16.62
CA PRO A 147 -13.05 3.46 16.94
C PRO A 147 -12.78 4.95 16.75
N THR A 148 -11.51 5.37 16.80
CA THR A 148 -11.09 6.77 16.52
C THR A 148 -11.45 7.23 15.11
N THR A 149 -11.59 6.30 14.15
CA THR A 149 -12.09 6.62 12.81
C THR A 149 -13.57 6.85 12.73
N LEU A 150 -14.35 6.39 13.70
CA LEU A 150 -15.81 6.43 13.63
C LEU A 150 -16.38 7.76 14.14
N ILE A 151 -15.51 8.65 14.61
CA ILE A 151 -15.89 9.99 15.07
C ILE A 151 -16.44 10.77 13.86
N GLU A 152 -17.68 11.23 14.00
CA GLU A 152 -18.32 12.05 12.98
C GLU A 152 -17.58 13.37 12.84
N VAL A 153 -17.25 13.71 11.60
CA VAL A 153 -16.58 14.97 11.28
C VAL A 153 -17.68 15.93 10.83
N PRO A 154 -17.86 17.09 11.50
CA PRO A 154 -18.87 18.06 11.12
C PRO A 154 -18.70 18.53 9.67
N ALA A 155 -19.81 18.66 8.95
CA ALA A 155 -19.80 19.14 7.58
C ALA A 155 -19.15 20.54 7.49
N GLY A 156 -18.25 20.73 6.52
CA GLY A 156 -17.43 21.94 6.38
C GLY A 156 -16.05 21.86 7.04
N SER A 157 -15.69 20.73 7.67
CA SER A 157 -14.37 20.50 8.27
C SER A 157 -13.43 19.71 7.34
N GLU A 158 -13.29 20.13 6.07
CA GLU A 158 -12.37 19.53 5.07
C GLU A 158 -10.97 19.25 5.63
N ALA A 159 -10.42 20.21 6.38
CA ALA A 159 -9.12 20.06 7.04
C ALA A 159 -9.06 18.91 8.06
N MET A 160 -10.17 18.61 8.76
CA MET A 160 -10.23 17.50 9.71
C MET A 160 -10.26 16.15 8.98
N PHE A 161 -10.94 16.07 7.83
CA PHE A 161 -10.93 14.86 6.99
C PHE A 161 -9.52 14.54 6.49
N ASP A 162 -8.82 15.54 5.96
CA ASP A 162 -7.43 15.38 5.51
C ASP A 162 -6.50 14.99 6.66
N MET A 163 -6.68 15.59 7.84
CA MET A 163 -5.91 15.25 9.03
C MET A 163 -6.11 13.78 9.44
N ILE A 164 -7.35 13.29 9.48
CA ILE A 164 -7.65 11.90 9.85
C ILE A 164 -7.03 10.92 8.84
N ASN A 165 -7.18 11.20 7.54
CA ASN A 165 -6.59 10.37 6.49
C ASN A 165 -5.05 10.35 6.55
N ASN A 166 -4.42 11.51 6.79
CA ASN A 166 -2.97 11.61 6.95
C ASN A 166 -2.47 10.88 8.19
N LEU A 167 -3.14 11.06 9.33
CA LEU A 167 -2.83 10.34 10.56
C LEU A 167 -2.93 8.83 10.35
N MET A 168 -3.95 8.37 9.63
CA MET A 168 -4.10 6.95 9.32
C MET A 168 -3.00 6.39 8.44
N LEU A 169 -2.61 7.12 7.40
CA LEU A 169 -1.49 6.75 6.57
C LEU A 169 -0.18 6.66 7.36
N GLU A 170 0.01 7.56 8.32
CA GLU A 170 1.17 7.57 9.23
C GLU A 170 1.17 6.37 10.17
N VAL A 171 0.03 6.06 10.79
CA VAL A 171 -0.13 4.86 11.63
C VAL A 171 0.21 3.60 10.81
N LEU A 172 -0.32 3.48 9.60
CA LEU A 172 -0.04 2.35 8.71
C LEU A 172 1.44 2.25 8.33
N THR A 173 2.07 3.39 8.05
CA THR A 173 3.50 3.46 7.72
C THR A 173 4.33 3.03 8.92
N THR A 174 4.04 3.57 10.10
CA THR A 174 4.71 3.23 11.36
C THR A 174 4.56 1.75 11.70
N MET A 175 3.37 1.18 11.60
CA MET A 175 3.13 -0.26 11.84
C MET A 175 3.86 -1.15 10.82
N ALA A 176 4.00 -0.71 9.57
CA ALA A 176 4.75 -1.43 8.55
C ALA A 176 6.26 -1.41 8.85
N GLU A 177 6.79 -0.28 9.29
CA GLU A 177 8.18 -0.15 9.70
C GLU A 177 8.50 -0.93 10.97
N GLN A 178 7.64 -0.85 11.99
CA GLN A 178 7.84 -1.55 13.26
C GLN A 178 7.95 -3.06 13.04
N GLU A 179 7.10 -3.63 12.20
CA GLU A 179 7.16 -5.06 11.85
C GLU A 179 8.47 -5.42 11.15
N ARG A 180 8.91 -4.60 10.18
CA ARG A 180 10.20 -4.81 9.50
C ARG A 180 11.35 -4.76 10.50
N LYS A 181 11.31 -3.83 11.46
CA LYS A 181 12.30 -3.73 12.55
C LYS A 181 12.23 -4.97 13.46
N ASN A 182 11.03 -5.43 13.83
CA ASN A 182 10.85 -6.63 14.65
C ASN A 182 11.42 -7.88 13.97
N ILE A 183 11.08 -8.13 12.70
CA ILE A 183 11.62 -9.27 11.93
C ILE A 183 13.14 -9.21 11.85
N ARG A 184 13.71 -8.03 11.56
CA ARG A 184 15.18 -7.86 11.53
C ARG A 184 15.82 -8.05 12.90
N SER A 185 15.17 -7.57 13.96
CA SER A 185 15.63 -7.73 15.34
C SER A 185 15.65 -9.21 15.72
N MET A 186 14.57 -9.94 15.48
CA MET A 186 14.48 -11.37 15.72
C MET A 186 15.51 -12.15 14.90
N GLN A 187 15.68 -11.81 13.62
CA GLN A 187 16.71 -12.43 12.78
C GLN A 187 18.11 -12.18 13.34
N ARG A 188 18.41 -10.94 13.76
CA ARG A 188 19.69 -10.58 14.36
C ARG A 188 19.94 -11.34 15.65
N GLN A 189 18.95 -11.38 16.55
CA GLN A 189 19.03 -12.16 17.79
C GLN A 189 19.28 -13.65 17.51
N GLY A 190 18.58 -14.20 16.51
CA GLY A 190 18.79 -15.58 16.07
C GLY A 190 20.21 -15.82 15.55
N ILE A 191 20.78 -14.88 14.80
CA ILE A 191 22.18 -14.94 14.35
C ILE A 191 23.14 -14.75 15.52
N ASP A 192 22.86 -13.84 16.44
CA ASP A 192 23.71 -13.55 17.60
C ASP A 192 23.79 -14.72 18.60
N ALA A 193 22.74 -15.54 18.66
CA ALA A 193 22.72 -16.77 19.46
C ALA A 193 23.44 -17.97 18.80
N MET A 194 23.93 -17.85 17.56
CA MET A 194 24.64 -18.94 16.87
C MET A 194 26.04 -19.16 17.47
N VAL A 195 26.46 -20.43 17.51
CA VAL A 195 27.81 -20.81 17.96
C VAL A 195 28.84 -20.31 16.96
N VAL A 196 29.97 -19.82 17.46
CA VAL A 196 31.13 -19.45 16.63
C VAL A 196 32.04 -20.66 16.48
N ASP A 197 32.34 -21.04 15.25
CA ASP A 197 33.32 -22.06 14.92
C ASP A 197 34.73 -21.56 15.26
N SER A 198 35.48 -22.33 16.06
CA SER A 198 36.84 -21.99 16.50
C SER A 198 37.87 -22.00 15.37
N GLU A 199 37.68 -22.79 14.31
CA GLU A 199 38.62 -22.88 13.19
C GLU A 199 38.40 -21.76 12.17
N THR A 200 37.13 -21.49 11.84
CA THR A 200 36.79 -20.52 10.79
C THR A 200 36.41 -19.14 11.31
N GLY A 201 36.13 -19.00 12.62
CA GLY A 201 35.63 -17.78 13.25
C GLY A 201 34.21 -17.40 12.82
N LYS A 202 33.51 -18.26 12.06
CA LYS A 202 32.17 -17.98 11.53
C LYS A 202 31.09 -18.50 12.46
N LYS A 203 29.96 -17.81 12.49
CA LYS A 203 28.77 -18.29 13.20
C LYS A 203 28.13 -19.44 12.42
N VAL A 204 27.79 -20.55 13.09
CA VAL A 204 27.26 -21.78 12.49
C VAL A 204 25.90 -22.14 13.07
N SER A 205 25.00 -22.61 12.21
CA SER A 205 23.66 -23.03 12.61
C SER A 205 23.71 -24.41 13.23
N GLN A 206 23.33 -24.55 14.50
CA GLN A 206 23.25 -25.88 15.14
C GLN A 206 22.25 -26.82 14.45
N LYS A 207 21.18 -26.26 13.86
CA LYS A 207 20.13 -27.06 13.20
C LYS A 207 20.54 -27.56 11.82
N THR A 208 21.32 -26.79 11.06
CA THR A 208 21.63 -27.10 9.66
C THR A 208 23.11 -27.35 9.40
N GLY A 209 24.00 -27.08 10.36
CA GLY A 209 25.45 -27.11 10.20
C GLY A 209 26.01 -26.01 9.29
N ASN A 210 25.16 -25.16 8.70
CA ASN A 210 25.59 -24.14 7.75
C ASN A 210 26.21 -22.93 8.44
N ALA A 211 27.39 -22.53 7.98
CA ALA A 211 28.05 -21.30 8.40
C ALA A 211 27.41 -20.05 7.78
N THR A 212 27.49 -18.93 8.51
CA THR A 212 27.03 -17.62 8.05
C THR A 212 27.95 -17.04 6.95
N GLY A 213 27.36 -16.20 6.10
CA GLY A 213 28.08 -15.49 5.04
C GLY A 213 28.38 -16.33 3.79
N ARG A 214 29.27 -15.82 2.94
CA ARG A 214 29.66 -16.53 1.71
C ARG A 214 30.52 -17.75 2.08
N PRO A 215 30.23 -18.94 1.52
CA PRO A 215 31.11 -20.10 1.66
C PRO A 215 32.54 -19.76 1.23
N ALA A 216 33.54 -20.38 1.86
CA ALA A 216 34.92 -20.26 1.42
C ALA A 216 35.04 -20.73 -0.03
N ARG A 217 35.85 -20.03 -0.83
CA ARG A 217 36.15 -20.48 -2.19
C ARG A 217 36.93 -21.79 -2.08
N LYS A 218 36.51 -22.81 -2.82
CA LYS A 218 37.22 -24.09 -2.92
C LYS A 218 38.03 -24.10 -4.21
N PHE A 219 39.16 -24.80 -4.18
CA PHE A 219 39.91 -25.08 -5.41
C PHE A 219 39.08 -26.03 -6.28
N PRO A 220 38.91 -25.73 -7.59
CA PRO A 220 38.23 -26.63 -8.51
C PRO A 220 39.03 -27.94 -8.69
N ILE A 221 38.35 -28.98 -9.15
CA ILE A 221 38.98 -30.27 -9.47
C ILE A 221 40.03 -30.04 -10.57
N GLY A 222 41.23 -30.60 -10.41
CA GLY A 222 42.35 -30.39 -11.34
C GLY A 222 43.10 -29.06 -11.18
N TRP A 223 42.86 -28.33 -10.08
CA TRP A 223 43.53 -27.06 -9.80
C TRP A 223 45.07 -27.16 -9.81
N GLU A 224 45.64 -28.17 -9.16
CA GLU A 224 47.10 -28.30 -8.99
C GLU A 224 47.81 -28.48 -10.33
N ASP A 225 47.30 -29.39 -11.18
CA ASP A 225 47.86 -29.66 -12.51
C ASP A 225 47.73 -28.46 -13.45
N ALA A 226 46.57 -27.80 -13.41
CA ALA A 226 46.29 -26.61 -14.21
C ALA A 226 47.16 -25.41 -13.76
N TYR A 227 47.36 -25.26 -12.45
CA TYR A 227 48.25 -24.23 -11.88
C TYR A 227 49.70 -24.49 -12.26
N LYS A 228 50.19 -25.72 -12.14
CA LYS A 228 51.57 -26.10 -12.49
C LYS A 228 51.84 -25.89 -13.98
N SER A 229 50.93 -26.33 -14.85
CA SER A 229 51.03 -26.14 -16.30
C SER A 229 51.03 -24.67 -16.70
N TRP A 230 50.27 -23.84 -15.99
CA TRP A 230 50.29 -22.39 -16.18
C TRP A 230 51.61 -21.74 -15.68
N LYS A 231 52.11 -22.15 -14.52
CA LYS A 231 53.36 -21.61 -13.93
C LYS A 231 54.61 -21.98 -14.72
N GLU A 232 54.61 -23.15 -15.35
CA GLU A 232 55.65 -23.63 -16.26
C GLU A 232 55.50 -23.07 -17.70
N GLU A 233 54.62 -22.08 -17.92
CA GLU A 233 54.34 -21.43 -19.20
C GLU A 233 53.86 -22.38 -20.32
N LYS A 234 53.40 -23.60 -19.97
CA LYS A 234 52.84 -24.58 -20.91
C LYS A 234 51.42 -24.24 -21.36
N LEU A 235 50.67 -23.49 -20.55
CA LEU A 235 49.32 -23.01 -20.85
C LEU A 235 49.21 -21.50 -20.61
N THR A 236 48.44 -20.82 -21.45
CA THR A 236 48.11 -19.40 -21.25
C THR A 236 47.11 -19.24 -20.11
N ALA A 237 47.14 -18.09 -19.43
CA ALA A 237 46.20 -17.82 -18.34
C ALA A 237 44.73 -17.93 -18.80
N THR A 238 44.42 -17.53 -20.04
CA THR A 238 43.09 -17.65 -20.63
C THR A 238 42.67 -19.11 -20.83
N ALA A 239 43.55 -19.95 -21.36
CA ALA A 239 43.28 -21.38 -21.53
C ALA A 239 43.08 -22.07 -20.17
N THR A 240 43.91 -21.76 -19.17
CA THR A 240 43.77 -22.31 -17.81
C THR A 240 42.46 -21.88 -17.15
N MET A 241 42.02 -20.63 -17.36
CA MET A 241 40.74 -20.14 -16.86
C MET A 241 39.54 -20.86 -17.50
N GLU A 242 39.60 -21.14 -18.79
CA GLU A 242 38.56 -21.88 -19.51
C GLU A 242 38.49 -23.34 -19.06
N VAL A 243 39.64 -24.02 -18.95
CA VAL A 243 39.73 -25.41 -18.47
C VAL A 243 39.13 -25.56 -17.07
N LEU A 244 39.38 -24.59 -16.18
CA LEU A 244 38.87 -24.60 -14.81
C LEU A 244 37.46 -24.01 -14.66
N GLY A 245 36.87 -23.46 -15.74
CA GLY A 245 35.58 -22.77 -15.71
C GLY A 245 35.55 -21.53 -14.82
N LEU A 246 36.68 -20.84 -14.65
CA LEU A 246 36.83 -19.71 -13.74
C LEU A 246 36.83 -18.35 -14.46
N LYS A 247 36.13 -17.37 -13.88
CA LYS A 247 36.28 -15.97 -14.27
C LYS A 247 37.64 -15.42 -13.81
N ARG A 248 38.19 -14.47 -14.58
CA ARG A 248 39.50 -13.83 -14.33
C ARG A 248 39.76 -13.43 -12.87
N ASN A 249 38.83 -12.69 -12.27
CA ASN A 249 38.97 -12.22 -10.90
C ASN A 249 38.95 -13.36 -9.87
N THR A 250 38.28 -14.47 -10.14
CA THR A 250 38.28 -15.63 -9.26
C THR A 250 39.57 -16.42 -9.41
N PHE A 251 40.06 -16.60 -10.64
CA PHE A 251 41.31 -17.32 -10.94
C PHE A 251 42.52 -16.69 -10.23
N TYR A 252 42.80 -15.40 -10.47
CA TYR A 252 43.97 -14.76 -9.84
C TYR A 252 43.86 -14.64 -8.31
N ARG A 253 42.64 -14.57 -7.77
CA ARG A 253 42.45 -14.63 -6.32
C ARG A 253 42.76 -16.02 -5.77
N LEU A 254 42.34 -17.09 -6.45
CA LEU A 254 42.69 -18.45 -6.08
C LEU A 254 44.19 -18.73 -6.22
N VAL A 255 44.85 -18.19 -7.24
CA VAL A 255 46.33 -18.25 -7.39
C VAL A 255 47.00 -17.64 -6.16
N LYS A 256 46.62 -16.42 -5.78
CA LYS A 256 47.17 -15.75 -4.61
C LYS A 256 46.90 -16.54 -3.33
N ASP A 257 45.68 -17.03 -3.16
CA ASP A 257 45.29 -17.84 -2.00
C ASP A 257 46.14 -19.14 -1.95
N TYR A 258 46.42 -19.77 -3.10
CA TYR A 258 47.23 -20.99 -3.22
C TYR A 258 48.73 -20.75 -2.93
N GLU A 259 49.32 -19.70 -3.48
CA GLU A 259 50.72 -19.34 -3.25
C GLU A 259 50.98 -19.00 -1.78
N MET A 260 50.02 -18.36 -1.09
CA MET A 260 50.13 -18.06 0.35
C MET A 260 50.08 -19.31 1.24
N VAL A 261 49.38 -20.36 0.81
CA VAL A 261 49.34 -21.64 1.54
C VAL A 261 50.66 -22.39 1.38
N GLN A 262 51.29 -22.32 0.20
CA GLN A 262 52.55 -22.99 -0.10
C GLN A 262 53.78 -22.30 0.52
N SER A 263 53.67 -21.03 0.93
CA SER A 263 54.77 -20.28 1.57
C SER A 263 54.80 -20.39 3.11
N LYS A 264 53.88 -21.15 3.71
CA LYS A 264 53.77 -21.40 5.14
C LYS A 264 54.21 -22.83 5.46
#